data_AF-A0AAV8AL79-F1
#
_entry.id   AF-A0AAV8AL79-F1
#
_cell.length_a   1.000
_cell.length_b   1.000
_cell.length_c   1.000
_cell.angle_alpha   90.00
_cell.angle_beta   90.00
_cell.angle_gamma   90.00
#
_symmetry.space_group_name_H-M   'P 1'
#
loop_
_entity.id
_entity.type
_entity.pdbx_description
1 polymer ?
#
loop_
_entity_poly.entity_id
_entity_poly.type
_entity_poly.pdbx_seq_one_letter_code
_entity_poly.pdbx_strand_id
1 'polypeptide(L)'
;MTDTRADEAERGITIKSTGISLYYEMAESDLKSYKGERSGNEYLINLIDSPGHVDFSSEVTAALCITDGALVVVDCIEGVCVQTETVLRQALGERIRPVLTVNKMDRCFLELQVEGEKAYQTFQRVIENANVIMATYEDPLLGDVQVYPEKGTAAFSAGLHGWAFTLTNFAKMYAAKFGVDEAKMMERLWGENYFDPVTKKWTTKNTGSPTCKRGFVQFCSEPIKQIIATCMADQKDKLWPMLQKLGVSMKSDEKELVGKALMKRVMQTWLPTANALLEMMIFHLPSPAKAQKYRVEELVRGPTR
;
A
#
# COMPACT_ATOMS: atom_id res chain seq x y z
N MET A 1 -3.70 -17.10 10.26
CA MET A 1 -4.37 -16.29 11.30
C MET A 1 -3.31 -16.04 12.34
N THR A 2 -2.94 -14.78 12.57
CA THR A 2 -1.86 -14.38 13.50
C THR A 2 -2.34 -14.40 14.96
N ASP A 3 -3.62 -14.11 15.17
CA ASP A 3 -4.31 -14.30 16.44
C ASP A 3 -4.46 -15.80 16.73
N THR A 4 -3.57 -16.34 17.57
CA THR A 4 -3.51 -17.77 17.89
C THR A 4 -4.30 -18.14 19.15
N ARG A 5 -4.65 -17.14 19.98
CA ARG A 5 -5.42 -17.36 21.20
C ARG A 5 -6.92 -17.26 20.96
N ALA A 6 -7.70 -18.03 21.71
CA ALA A 6 -9.16 -18.04 21.59
C ALA A 6 -9.79 -16.68 21.92
N ASP A 7 -9.23 -15.96 22.90
CA ASP A 7 -9.69 -14.63 23.31
C ASP A 7 -9.33 -13.53 22.31
N GLU A 8 -8.21 -13.66 21.58
CA GLU A 8 -7.85 -12.77 20.47
C GLU A 8 -8.85 -12.93 19.32
N ALA A 9 -9.12 -14.17 18.92
CA ALA A 9 -10.05 -14.47 17.83
C ALA A 9 -11.50 -14.05 18.14
N GLU A 10 -11.95 -14.22 19.38
CA GLU A 10 -13.30 -13.81 19.81
C GLU A 10 -13.47 -12.28 19.81
N ARG A 11 -12.43 -11.56 20.24
CA ARG A 11 -12.46 -10.10 20.37
C ARG A 11 -12.02 -9.35 19.11
N GLY A 12 -11.39 -10.04 18.16
CA GLY A 12 -10.79 -9.43 16.97
C GLY A 12 -9.66 -8.45 17.29
N ILE A 13 -8.89 -8.71 18.34
CA ILE A 13 -7.74 -7.90 18.76
C ILE A 13 -6.50 -8.78 18.94
N THR A 14 -5.34 -8.24 18.57
CA THR A 14 -4.04 -8.88 18.80
C THR A 14 -3.56 -8.57 20.22
N ILE A 15 -3.26 -9.61 21.02
CA ILE A 15 -2.79 -9.49 22.41
C ILE A 15 -1.31 -9.82 22.52
N LYS A 16 -0.82 -10.81 21.76
CA LYS A 16 0.58 -11.23 21.75
C LYS A 16 1.24 -11.06 20.39
N SER A 17 2.52 -10.73 20.42
CA SER A 17 3.29 -10.62 19.19
C SER A 17 3.57 -11.99 18.57
N THR A 18 3.35 -12.14 17.25
CA THR A 18 3.60 -13.40 16.51
C THR A 18 4.52 -13.15 15.33
N GLY A 19 5.55 -13.97 15.17
CA GLY A 19 6.48 -13.94 14.05
C GLY A 19 6.02 -14.83 12.89
N ILE A 20 6.06 -14.31 11.67
CA ILE A 20 5.81 -15.04 10.42
C ILE A 20 6.96 -14.77 9.46
N SER A 21 7.55 -15.83 8.91
CA SER A 21 8.52 -15.71 7.82
C SER A 21 7.84 -15.90 6.47
N LEU A 22 8.03 -14.92 5.59
CA LEU A 22 7.51 -14.90 4.22
C LEU A 22 8.68 -15.02 3.25
N TYR A 23 8.65 -16.07 2.44
CA TYR A 23 9.56 -16.22 1.32
C TYR A 23 8.90 -15.65 0.05
N TYR A 24 9.61 -14.75 -0.64
CA TYR A 24 9.11 -14.14 -1.87
C TYR A 24 10.23 -14.02 -2.90
N GLU A 25 9.94 -14.42 -4.13
CA GLU A 25 10.83 -14.30 -5.26
C GLU A 25 10.32 -13.20 -6.20
N MET A 26 11.14 -12.17 -6.38
CA MET A 26 10.82 -11.04 -7.26
C MET A 26 11.16 -11.39 -8.71
N ALA A 27 10.31 -10.99 -9.66
CA ALA A 27 10.67 -11.13 -11.07
C ALA A 27 11.82 -10.17 -11.44
N GLU A 28 12.71 -10.60 -12.35
CA GLU A 28 13.82 -9.75 -12.80
C GLU A 28 13.35 -8.41 -13.40
N SER A 29 12.18 -8.41 -14.05
CA SER A 29 11.57 -7.20 -14.58
C SER A 29 11.25 -6.18 -13.50
N ASP A 30 10.79 -6.65 -12.33
CA ASP A 30 10.39 -5.79 -11.23
C ASP A 30 11.60 -5.18 -10.53
N LEU A 31 12.74 -5.87 -10.52
CA LEU A 31 13.97 -5.40 -9.90
C LEU A 31 14.77 -4.41 -10.75
N LYS A 32 14.37 -4.13 -12.01
CA LYS A 32 15.09 -3.18 -12.88
C LYS A 32 15.18 -1.77 -12.30
N SER A 33 14.17 -1.36 -11.55
CA SER A 33 14.10 -0.04 -10.90
C SER A 33 14.67 -0.05 -9.47
N TYR A 34 15.08 -1.22 -8.94
CA TYR A 34 15.62 -1.34 -7.60
C TYR A 34 17.05 -0.76 -7.53
N LYS A 35 17.26 0.17 -6.59
CA LYS A 35 18.54 0.89 -6.42
C LYS A 35 19.38 0.41 -5.23
N GLY A 36 18.89 -0.57 -4.46
CA GLY A 36 19.59 -1.09 -3.29
C GLY A 36 20.62 -2.17 -3.62
N GLU A 37 21.42 -2.52 -2.62
CA GLU A 37 22.25 -3.73 -2.67
C GLU A 37 21.34 -4.96 -2.71
N ARG A 38 21.59 -5.87 -3.67
CA ARG A 38 20.83 -7.11 -3.82
C ARG A 38 21.75 -8.30 -4.05
N SER A 39 21.37 -9.45 -3.50
CA SER A 39 22.04 -10.74 -3.72
C SER A 39 21.00 -11.71 -4.27
N GLY A 40 20.78 -11.67 -5.59
CA GLY A 40 19.73 -12.45 -6.25
C GLY A 40 18.35 -11.77 -6.22
N ASN A 41 17.31 -12.59 -6.35
CA ASN A 41 15.91 -12.16 -6.45
C ASN A 41 15.03 -12.75 -5.33
N GLU A 42 15.62 -13.53 -4.43
CA GLU A 42 14.95 -14.22 -3.35
C GLU A 42 15.02 -13.36 -2.08
N TYR A 43 13.88 -13.14 -1.44
CA TYR A 43 13.77 -12.32 -0.25
C TYR A 43 13.06 -13.09 0.86
N LEU A 44 13.63 -13.04 2.06
CA LEU A 44 13.01 -13.54 3.28
C LEU A 44 12.60 -12.35 4.15
N ILE A 45 11.30 -12.20 4.37
CA ILE A 45 10.72 -11.11 5.17
C ILE A 45 10.18 -11.71 6.45
N ASN A 46 10.68 -11.24 7.59
CA ASN A 46 10.15 -11.60 8.89
C ASN A 46 9.14 -10.53 9.33
N LEU A 47 7.87 -10.90 9.37
CA LEU A 47 6.79 -10.06 9.85
C LEU A 47 6.56 -10.37 11.32
N ILE A 48 6.55 -9.32 12.14
CA ILE A 48 6.18 -9.41 13.55
C ILE A 48 4.86 -8.67 13.68
N ASP A 49 3.81 -9.41 13.98
CA ASP A 49 2.52 -8.82 14.32
C ASP A 49 2.59 -8.30 15.74
N SER A 50 2.25 -7.03 15.98
CA SER A 50 2.31 -6.40 17.30
C SER A 50 0.93 -5.94 17.74
N PRO A 51 0.58 -5.99 19.04
CA PRO A 51 -0.71 -5.52 19.53
C PRO A 51 -1.03 -4.07 19.16
N GLY A 52 -2.26 -3.78 18.74
CA GLY A 52 -2.71 -2.42 18.44
C GLY A 52 -3.27 -1.64 19.65
N HIS A 53 -3.56 -2.34 20.75
CA HIS A 53 -4.20 -1.74 21.93
C HIS A 53 -3.16 -1.12 22.88
N VAL A 54 -3.47 0.05 23.42
CA VAL A 54 -2.56 0.84 24.30
C VAL A 54 -2.09 0.07 25.54
N ASP A 55 -2.92 -0.83 26.05
CA ASP A 55 -2.63 -1.65 27.24
C ASP A 55 -1.45 -2.62 27.03
N PHE A 56 -1.07 -2.90 25.78
CA PHE A 56 0.03 -3.81 25.43
C PHE A 56 1.25 -3.07 24.87
N SER A 57 1.42 -1.80 25.25
CA SER A 57 2.53 -0.96 24.78
C SER A 57 3.93 -1.55 25.01
N SER A 58 4.14 -2.36 26.05
CA SER A 58 5.43 -3.02 26.29
C SER A 58 5.77 -4.07 25.23
N GLU A 59 4.78 -4.83 24.75
CA GLU A 59 4.94 -5.78 23.64
C GLU A 59 5.25 -5.05 22.33
N VAL A 60 4.55 -3.92 22.09
CA VAL A 60 4.80 -3.07 20.92
C VAL A 60 6.24 -2.54 20.93
N THR A 61 6.71 -1.98 22.03
CA THR A 61 8.10 -1.50 22.14
C THR A 61 9.10 -2.64 21.90
N ALA A 62 8.87 -3.82 22.46
CA ALA A 62 9.76 -4.97 22.26
C ALA A 62 9.82 -5.41 20.79
N ALA A 63 8.67 -5.41 20.09
CA ALA A 63 8.61 -5.71 18.66
C ALA A 63 9.33 -4.65 17.81
N LEU A 64 9.22 -3.37 18.18
CA LEU A 64 9.91 -2.27 17.50
C LEU A 64 11.44 -2.37 17.64
N CYS A 65 11.96 -2.72 18.82
CA CYS A 65 13.41 -2.85 19.01
C CYS A 65 14.07 -3.93 18.12
N ILE A 66 13.32 -4.93 17.66
CA ILE A 66 13.83 -6.04 16.84
C ILE A 66 13.50 -5.91 15.34
N THR A 67 12.66 -4.94 14.95
CA THR A 67 12.23 -4.74 13.55
C THR A 67 12.98 -3.60 12.90
N ASP A 68 13.31 -3.72 11.61
CA ASP A 68 14.06 -2.69 10.86
C ASP A 68 13.16 -1.72 10.07
N GLY A 69 11.90 -2.11 9.88
CA GLY A 69 10.89 -1.40 9.10
C GLY A 69 9.49 -1.63 9.65
N ALA A 70 8.58 -0.69 9.40
CA ALA A 70 7.19 -0.78 9.85
C ALA A 70 6.21 -0.55 8.70
N LEU A 71 5.19 -1.41 8.58
CA LEU A 71 4.04 -1.18 7.71
C LEU A 71 2.92 -0.54 8.52
N VAL A 72 2.69 0.76 8.31
CA VAL A 72 1.65 1.53 8.99
C VAL A 72 0.34 1.39 8.23
N VAL A 73 -0.67 0.82 8.89
CA VAL A 73 -2.01 0.66 8.31
C VAL A 73 -2.90 1.80 8.80
N VAL A 74 -3.45 2.59 7.89
CA VAL A 74 -4.32 3.73 8.22
C VAL A 74 -5.66 3.59 7.52
N ASP A 75 -6.75 3.78 8.24
CA ASP A 75 -8.10 3.72 7.68
C ASP A 75 -8.35 4.89 6.73
N CYS A 76 -8.95 4.62 5.56
CA CYS A 76 -9.21 5.66 4.58
C CYS A 76 -10.34 6.63 4.97
N ILE A 77 -11.21 6.28 5.91
CA ILE A 77 -12.33 7.11 6.39
C ILE A 77 -11.96 7.77 7.71
N GLU A 78 -11.50 6.97 8.69
CA GLU A 78 -11.16 7.47 10.03
C GLU A 78 -9.85 8.25 10.04
N GLY A 79 -8.92 7.90 9.15
CA GLY A 79 -7.61 8.53 9.05
C GLY A 79 -6.67 8.13 10.18
N VAL A 80 -5.75 9.04 10.51
CA VAL A 80 -4.73 8.81 11.54
C VAL A 80 -5.33 9.06 12.92
N CYS A 81 -5.39 8.02 13.74
CA CYS A 81 -5.88 8.08 15.11
C CYS A 81 -4.72 8.26 16.12
N VAL A 82 -5.03 8.63 17.36
CA VAL A 82 -4.04 8.84 18.45
C VAL A 82 -3.17 7.60 18.68
N GLN A 83 -3.74 6.39 18.55
CA GLN A 83 -2.98 5.15 18.65
C GLN A 83 -1.96 4.99 17.52
N THR A 84 -2.37 5.26 16.28
CA THR A 84 -1.49 5.26 15.11
C THR A 84 -0.35 6.24 15.29
N GLU A 85 -0.63 7.46 15.75
CA GLU A 85 0.39 8.47 16.04
C GLU A 85 1.35 8.02 17.14
N THR A 86 0.84 7.44 18.22
CA THR A 86 1.65 7.00 19.36
C THR A 86 2.65 5.91 18.96
N VAL A 87 2.19 4.89 18.24
CA VAL A 87 3.04 3.78 17.78
C VAL A 87 4.00 4.24 16.69
N LEU A 88 3.55 5.10 15.76
CA LEU A 88 4.42 5.67 14.74
C LEU A 88 5.56 6.50 15.36
N ARG A 89 5.25 7.30 16.38
CA ARG A 89 6.26 8.04 17.14
C ARG A 89 7.27 7.12 17.82
N GLN A 90 6.81 6.04 18.45
CA GLN A 90 7.70 5.05 19.07
C GLN A 90 8.62 4.41 18.02
N ALA A 91 8.06 4.04 16.86
CA ALA A 91 8.82 3.44 15.77
C ALA A 91 9.90 4.41 15.23
N LEU A 92 9.57 5.68 15.04
CA LEU A 92 10.52 6.71 14.60
C LEU A 92 11.61 6.96 15.65
N GLY A 93 11.26 6.94 16.94
CA GLY A 93 12.23 7.02 18.04
C GLY A 93 13.24 5.89 18.02
N GLU A 94 12.82 4.66 17.70
CA GLU A 94 13.69 3.48 17.53
C GLU A 94 14.38 3.42 16.16
N ARG A 95 14.35 4.53 15.39
CA ARG A 95 14.90 4.69 14.05
C ARG A 95 14.37 3.68 13.02
N ILE A 96 13.09 3.34 13.10
CA ILE A 96 12.44 2.41 12.18
C ILE A 96 11.85 3.18 11.00
N ARG A 97 12.11 2.70 9.78
CA ARG A 97 11.56 3.32 8.56
C ARG A 97 10.12 2.87 8.32
N PRO A 98 9.14 3.79 8.22
CA PRO A 98 7.77 3.44 7.92
C PRO A 98 7.52 3.37 6.39
N VAL A 99 6.62 2.46 6.01
CA VAL A 99 5.84 2.51 4.77
C VAL A 99 4.37 2.50 5.14
N LEU A 100 3.50 3.07 4.32
CA LEU A 100 2.09 3.26 4.68
C LEU A 100 1.14 2.54 3.72
N THR A 101 0.04 2.00 4.25
CA THR A 101 -1.08 1.54 3.44
C THR A 101 -2.39 2.20 3.88
N VAL A 102 -3.08 2.84 2.95
CA VAL A 102 -4.42 3.40 3.14
C VAL A 102 -5.44 2.28 2.95
N ASN A 103 -5.96 1.76 4.05
CA ASN A 103 -6.79 0.56 4.11
C ASN A 103 -8.29 0.86 4.15
N LYS A 104 -9.11 -0.19 3.92
CA LYS A 104 -10.58 -0.16 3.83
C LYS A 104 -11.11 0.64 2.65
N MET A 105 -10.34 0.72 1.56
CA MET A 105 -10.77 1.38 0.32
C MET A 105 -12.11 0.85 -0.22
N ASP A 106 -12.43 -0.42 0.02
CA ASP A 106 -13.68 -1.03 -0.38
C ASP A 106 -14.91 -0.28 0.16
N ARG A 107 -14.83 0.31 1.36
CA ARG A 107 -15.91 1.12 1.93
C ARG A 107 -16.17 2.39 1.12
N CYS A 108 -15.13 3.02 0.57
CA CYS A 108 -15.29 4.19 -0.29
C CYS A 108 -16.09 3.86 -1.56
N PHE A 109 -15.91 2.66 -2.12
CA PHE A 109 -16.54 2.25 -3.37
C PHE A 109 -17.91 1.58 -3.19
N LEU A 110 -18.05 0.71 -2.17
CA LEU A 110 -19.23 -0.13 -1.96
C LEU A 110 -20.26 0.53 -1.05
N GLU A 111 -19.83 1.12 0.07
CA GLU A 111 -20.74 1.67 1.09
C GLU A 111 -21.05 3.13 0.82
N LEU A 112 -20.00 3.95 0.71
CA LEU A 112 -20.13 5.41 0.61
C LEU A 112 -20.33 5.90 -0.84
N GLN A 113 -20.01 5.05 -1.82
CA GLN A 113 -20.06 5.35 -3.26
C GLN A 113 -19.46 6.71 -3.64
N VAL A 114 -18.34 7.06 -2.99
CA VAL A 114 -17.72 8.37 -3.10
C VAL A 114 -17.30 8.64 -4.55
N GLU A 115 -17.39 9.91 -4.96
CA GLU A 115 -16.83 10.35 -6.23
C GLU A 115 -15.30 10.26 -6.21
N GLY A 116 -14.68 10.00 -7.37
CA GLY A 116 -13.25 9.77 -7.48
C GLY A 116 -12.38 10.90 -6.91
N GLU A 117 -12.74 12.16 -7.17
CA GLU A 117 -11.98 13.32 -6.68
C GLU A 117 -12.07 13.47 -5.16
N LYS A 118 -13.27 13.28 -4.59
CA LYS A 118 -13.46 13.33 -3.13
C LYS A 118 -12.72 12.19 -2.44
N ALA A 119 -12.75 10.98 -3.01
CA ALA A 119 -11.96 9.85 -2.49
C ALA A 119 -10.45 10.13 -2.54
N TYR A 120 -9.95 10.69 -3.65
CA TYR A 120 -8.56 11.09 -3.78
C TYR A 120 -8.14 12.12 -2.71
N GLN A 121 -8.93 13.17 -2.52
CA GLN A 121 -8.66 14.19 -1.49
C GLN A 121 -8.63 13.60 -0.08
N THR A 122 -9.52 12.64 0.21
CA THR A 122 -9.48 11.90 1.46
C THR A 122 -8.17 11.12 1.61
N PHE A 123 -7.75 10.36 0.60
CA PHE A 123 -6.50 9.61 0.67
C PHE A 123 -5.28 10.51 0.81
N GLN A 124 -5.25 11.62 0.06
CA GLN A 124 -4.21 12.64 0.16
C GLN A 124 -4.13 13.19 1.59
N ARG A 125 -5.26 13.55 2.20
CA ARG A 125 -5.28 14.06 3.58
C ARG A 125 -4.77 13.03 4.59
N VAL A 126 -5.11 11.75 4.41
CA VAL A 126 -4.61 10.68 5.28
C VAL A 126 -3.08 10.60 5.23
N ILE A 127 -2.52 10.64 4.02
CA ILE A 127 -1.07 10.62 3.80
C ILE A 127 -0.41 11.89 4.35
N GLU A 128 -0.98 13.07 4.10
CA GLU A 128 -0.49 14.35 4.63
C GLU A 128 -0.46 14.35 6.16
N ASN A 129 -1.52 13.90 6.82
CA ASN A 129 -1.58 13.81 8.27
C ASN A 129 -0.50 12.88 8.84
N ALA A 130 -0.27 11.73 8.21
CA ALA A 130 0.81 10.83 8.61
C ALA A 130 2.19 11.48 8.40
N ASN A 131 2.39 12.18 7.29
CA ASN A 131 3.62 12.89 6.97
C ASN A 131 3.92 14.07 7.91
N VAL A 132 2.91 14.74 8.46
CA VAL A 132 3.10 15.77 9.50
C VAL A 132 3.69 15.16 10.75
N ILE A 133 3.21 13.98 11.18
CA ILE A 133 3.78 13.26 12.33
C ILE A 133 5.21 12.84 12.01
N MET A 134 5.45 12.22 10.85
CA MET A 134 6.79 11.78 10.45
C MET A 134 7.81 12.93 10.39
N ALA A 135 7.41 14.09 9.86
CA ALA A 135 8.26 15.27 9.78
C ALA A 135 8.57 15.90 11.16
N THR A 136 7.71 15.67 12.17
CA THR A 136 7.94 16.18 13.53
C THR A 136 9.06 15.43 14.25
N TYR A 137 9.37 14.20 13.83
CA TYR A 137 10.39 13.33 14.43
C TYR A 137 11.53 13.03 13.45
N GLU A 138 11.97 14.04 12.71
CA GLU A 138 13.12 13.90 11.80
C GLU A 138 14.41 13.60 12.58
N ASP A 139 15.08 12.50 12.22
CA ASP A 139 16.41 12.15 12.71
C ASP A 139 17.40 12.26 11.54
N PRO A 140 18.49 13.05 11.65
CA PRO A 140 19.48 13.20 10.58
C PRO A 140 20.10 11.89 10.08
N LEU A 141 20.19 10.86 10.93
CA LEU A 141 20.72 9.55 10.54
C LEU A 141 19.70 8.73 9.74
N LEU A 142 18.41 8.97 9.96
CA LEU A 142 17.32 8.31 9.27
C LEU A 142 16.95 9.06 7.97
N GLY A 143 17.20 10.37 7.91
CA GLY A 143 16.87 11.21 6.76
C GLY A 143 15.36 11.27 6.52
N ASP A 144 14.96 11.47 5.25
CA ASP A 144 13.55 11.53 4.87
C ASP A 144 12.83 10.18 5.13
N VAL A 145 11.86 10.24 6.03
CA VAL A 145 10.97 9.14 6.45
C VAL A 145 9.52 9.34 6.01
N GLN A 146 9.23 10.43 5.31
CA GLN A 146 7.89 10.70 4.83
C GLN A 146 7.50 9.71 3.72
N VAL A 147 6.20 9.48 3.59
CA VAL A 147 5.63 8.57 2.59
C VAL A 147 5.01 9.35 1.43
N TYR A 148 5.37 8.94 0.22
CA TYR A 148 4.98 9.54 -1.05
C TYR A 148 4.43 8.48 -2.01
N PRO A 149 3.15 8.54 -2.42
CA PRO A 149 2.58 7.60 -3.38
C PRO A 149 3.33 7.55 -4.70
N GLU A 150 3.78 8.70 -5.21
CA GLU A 150 4.56 8.82 -6.44
C GLU A 150 5.95 8.21 -6.35
N LYS A 151 6.46 7.95 -5.13
CA LYS A 151 7.72 7.21 -4.91
C LYS A 151 7.49 5.73 -4.57
N GLY A 152 6.24 5.28 -4.44
CA GLY A 152 5.90 3.89 -4.14
C GLY A 152 5.89 3.51 -2.67
N THR A 153 6.16 4.43 -1.73
CA THR A 153 6.19 4.17 -0.28
C THR A 153 4.79 4.17 0.38
N ALA A 154 3.76 4.43 -0.42
CA ALA A 154 2.36 4.38 0.02
C ALA A 154 1.54 3.45 -0.88
N ALA A 155 0.86 2.49 -0.26
CA ALA A 155 -0.08 1.58 -0.90
C ALA A 155 -1.52 1.97 -0.58
N PHE A 156 -2.45 1.46 -1.38
CA PHE A 156 -3.88 1.55 -1.13
C PHE A 156 -4.47 0.14 -1.13
N SER A 157 -5.25 -0.20 -0.09
CA SER A 157 -5.64 -1.58 0.18
C SER A 157 -7.09 -1.74 0.64
N ALA A 158 -7.61 -2.93 0.38
CA ALA A 158 -8.83 -3.45 0.99
C ALA A 158 -8.52 -4.83 1.58
N GLY A 159 -7.93 -4.84 2.78
CA GLY A 159 -7.46 -6.07 3.43
C GLY A 159 -8.53 -7.15 3.58
N LEU A 160 -9.79 -6.76 3.84
CA LEU A 160 -10.92 -7.69 3.94
C LEU A 160 -11.18 -8.47 2.64
N HIS A 161 -10.90 -7.85 1.50
CA HIS A 161 -11.09 -8.44 0.17
C HIS A 161 -9.79 -9.02 -0.41
N GLY A 162 -8.64 -8.70 0.18
CA GLY A 162 -7.34 -9.25 -0.22
C GLY A 162 -6.83 -8.68 -1.54
N TRP A 163 -7.13 -7.41 -1.81
CA TRP A 163 -6.49 -6.67 -2.89
C TRP A 163 -5.82 -5.40 -2.38
N ALA A 164 -4.70 -5.04 -3.00
CA ALA A 164 -3.98 -3.79 -2.74
C ALA A 164 -3.16 -3.40 -3.97
N PHE A 165 -2.79 -2.13 -4.07
CA PHE A 165 -1.91 -1.64 -5.12
C PHE A 165 -1.06 -0.48 -4.61
N THR A 166 0.11 -0.34 -5.21
CA THR A 166 0.90 0.90 -5.22
C THR A 166 0.74 1.57 -6.59
N LEU A 167 1.17 2.82 -6.72
CA LEU A 167 1.19 3.48 -8.03
C LEU A 167 2.14 2.77 -9.02
N THR A 168 3.14 2.06 -8.52
CA THR A 168 4.08 1.26 -9.33
C THR A 168 3.33 0.19 -10.14
N ASN A 169 2.34 -0.47 -9.56
CA ASN A 169 1.57 -1.51 -10.25
C ASN A 169 0.82 -0.94 -11.47
N PHE A 170 0.17 0.22 -11.31
CA PHE A 170 -0.51 0.90 -12.41
C PHE A 170 0.46 1.57 -13.39
N ALA A 171 1.57 2.11 -12.90
CA ALA A 171 2.60 2.70 -13.73
C ALA A 171 3.19 1.66 -14.70
N LYS A 172 3.55 0.46 -14.23
CA LYS A 172 4.01 -0.66 -15.07
C LYS A 172 2.99 -1.02 -16.17
N MET A 173 1.70 -1.08 -15.82
CA MET A 173 0.64 -1.39 -16.78
C MET A 173 0.46 -0.31 -17.85
N TYR A 174 0.54 0.97 -17.47
CA TYR A 174 0.26 2.09 -18.38
C TYR A 174 1.50 2.62 -19.10
N ALA A 175 2.69 2.53 -18.51
CA ALA A 175 3.96 2.90 -19.12
C ALA A 175 4.15 2.20 -20.47
N ALA A 176 3.93 0.88 -20.51
CA ALA A 176 3.98 0.08 -21.73
C ALA A 176 2.92 0.51 -22.76
N LYS A 177 1.71 0.86 -22.31
CA LYS A 177 0.60 1.29 -23.20
C LYS A 177 0.81 2.68 -23.80
N PHE A 178 1.37 3.61 -23.03
CA PHE A 178 1.61 4.99 -23.46
C PHE A 178 3.01 5.22 -24.04
N GLY A 179 3.91 4.24 -23.94
CA GLY A 179 5.30 4.39 -24.37
C GLY A 179 6.07 5.41 -23.53
N VAL A 180 5.78 5.48 -22.22
CA VAL A 180 6.40 6.43 -21.28
C VAL A 180 7.17 5.64 -20.22
N ASP A 181 8.24 6.21 -19.71
CA ASP A 181 9.00 5.65 -18.58
C ASP A 181 8.12 5.45 -17.33
N GLU A 182 8.37 4.35 -16.59
CA GLU A 182 7.58 3.99 -15.41
C GLU A 182 7.62 5.05 -14.31
N ALA A 183 8.80 5.62 -14.01
CA ALA A 183 8.93 6.64 -12.97
C ALA A 183 8.17 7.92 -13.34
N LYS A 184 8.26 8.34 -14.62
CA LYS A 184 7.46 9.47 -15.14
C LYS A 184 5.96 9.18 -15.10
N MET A 185 5.55 7.93 -15.30
CA MET A 185 4.15 7.54 -15.19
C MET A 185 3.68 7.59 -13.73
N MET A 186 4.49 7.15 -12.77
CA MET A 186 4.18 7.26 -11.34
C MET A 186 3.97 8.71 -10.90
N GLU A 187 4.85 9.62 -11.31
CA GLU A 187 4.70 11.07 -11.03
C GLU A 187 3.38 11.62 -11.57
N ARG A 188 2.96 11.19 -12.77
CA ARG A 188 1.71 11.62 -13.40
C ARG A 188 0.45 11.02 -12.76
N LEU A 189 0.57 9.87 -12.10
CA LEU A 189 -0.56 9.20 -11.46
C LEU A 189 -0.96 9.83 -10.13
N TRP A 190 -0.15 10.73 -9.56
CA TRP A 190 -0.43 11.40 -8.29
C TRP A 190 -0.33 12.93 -8.40
N GLY A 191 -0.84 13.63 -7.40
CA GLY A 191 -0.75 15.09 -7.32
C GLY A 191 -1.66 15.81 -8.31
N GLU A 192 -1.32 17.06 -8.58
CA GLU A 192 -2.02 17.97 -9.51
C GLU A 192 -1.72 17.64 -10.98
N ASN A 193 -1.88 16.36 -11.35
CA ASN A 193 -1.72 15.87 -12.71
C ASN A 193 -3.07 15.41 -13.24
N TYR A 194 -3.48 15.95 -14.38
CA TYR A 194 -4.75 15.67 -15.03
C TYR A 194 -4.52 15.17 -16.45
N PHE A 195 -5.38 14.26 -16.89
CA PHE A 195 -5.35 13.72 -18.24
C PHE A 195 -6.70 13.97 -18.92
N ASP A 196 -6.63 14.42 -20.17
CA ASP A 196 -7.81 14.56 -21.00
C ASP A 196 -7.78 13.49 -22.10
N PRO A 197 -8.72 12.52 -22.10
CA PRO A 197 -8.76 11.45 -23.08
C PRO A 197 -9.07 11.94 -24.51
N VAL A 198 -9.67 13.14 -24.65
CA VAL A 198 -9.99 13.72 -25.97
C VAL A 198 -8.71 14.24 -26.62
N THR A 199 -7.94 15.07 -25.92
CA THR A 199 -6.68 15.60 -26.43
C THR A 199 -5.50 14.66 -26.27
N LYS A 200 -5.63 13.62 -25.43
CA LYS A 200 -4.58 12.67 -25.01
C LYS A 200 -3.37 13.36 -24.40
N LYS A 201 -3.58 14.51 -23.75
CA LYS A 201 -2.53 15.33 -23.14
C LYS A 201 -2.66 15.34 -21.63
N TRP A 202 -1.50 15.41 -20.98
CA TRP A 202 -1.38 15.68 -19.56
C TRP A 202 -1.32 17.20 -19.33
N THR A 203 -1.93 17.66 -18.25
CA THR A 203 -1.90 19.06 -17.79
C THR A 203 -1.75 19.09 -16.28
N THR A 204 -1.04 20.09 -15.76
CA THR A 204 -0.92 20.33 -14.31
C THR A 204 -1.99 21.27 -13.76
N LYS A 205 -2.88 21.75 -14.64
CA LYS A 205 -3.98 22.63 -14.27
C LYS A 205 -5.29 21.90 -14.45
N ASN A 206 -6.13 21.96 -13.43
CA ASN A 206 -7.52 21.58 -13.55
C ASN A 206 -8.21 22.55 -14.52
N THR A 207 -8.64 22.02 -15.67
CA THR A 207 -9.31 22.82 -16.71
C THR A 207 -10.82 22.97 -16.47
N GLY A 208 -11.36 22.35 -15.41
CA GLY A 208 -12.79 22.31 -15.12
C GLY A 208 -13.62 21.54 -16.15
N SER A 209 -12.98 20.96 -17.17
CA SER A 209 -13.65 20.13 -18.16
C SER A 209 -14.09 18.81 -17.53
N PRO A 210 -15.34 18.35 -17.74
CA PRO A 210 -15.78 17.02 -17.27
C PRO A 210 -14.94 15.86 -17.83
N THR A 211 -14.24 16.07 -18.95
CA THR A 211 -13.38 15.06 -19.57
C THR A 211 -11.99 15.00 -18.96
N CYS A 212 -11.50 16.12 -18.41
CA CYS A 212 -10.15 16.23 -17.87
C CYS A 212 -10.17 15.85 -16.40
N LYS A 213 -9.75 14.63 -16.10
CA LYS A 213 -9.79 14.07 -14.76
C LYS A 213 -8.38 13.90 -14.22
N ARG A 214 -8.26 13.93 -12.89
CA ARG A 214 -6.98 13.68 -12.22
C ARG A 214 -6.46 12.29 -12.59
N GLY A 215 -5.14 12.16 -12.79
CA GLY A 215 -4.48 10.93 -13.21
C GLY A 215 -4.86 9.74 -12.33
N PHE A 216 -4.77 9.91 -11.01
CA PHE A 216 -5.19 8.88 -10.05
C PHE A 216 -6.64 8.43 -10.26
N VAL A 217 -7.54 9.40 -10.43
CA VAL A 217 -8.97 9.13 -10.56
C VAL A 217 -9.25 8.34 -11.83
N GLN A 218 -8.73 8.81 -12.96
CA GLN A 218 -8.99 8.22 -14.26
C GLN A 218 -8.34 6.85 -14.46
N PHE A 219 -7.11 6.67 -13.98
CA PHE A 219 -6.32 5.47 -14.27
C PHE A 219 -6.33 4.44 -13.14
N CYS A 220 -6.62 4.83 -11.90
CA CYS A 220 -6.66 3.89 -10.77
C CYS A 220 -8.09 3.71 -10.25
N SER A 221 -8.71 4.79 -9.77
CA SER A 221 -10.00 4.73 -9.06
C SER A 221 -11.17 4.32 -9.96
N GLU A 222 -11.29 4.87 -11.16
CA GLU A 222 -12.40 4.59 -12.08
C GLU A 222 -12.42 3.14 -12.59
N PRO A 223 -11.30 2.55 -13.07
CA PRO A 223 -11.27 1.14 -13.44
C PRO A 223 -11.67 0.21 -12.28
N ILE A 224 -11.18 0.49 -11.06
CA ILE A 224 -11.56 -0.27 -9.86
C ILE A 224 -13.06 -0.16 -9.60
N LYS A 225 -13.61 1.07 -9.59
CA LYS A 225 -15.04 1.30 -9.37
C LYS A 225 -15.90 0.62 -10.43
N GLN A 226 -15.49 0.64 -11.70
CA GLN A 226 -16.20 0.01 -12.80
C GLN A 226 -16.20 -1.52 -12.69
N ILE A 227 -15.06 -2.13 -12.36
CA ILE A 227 -14.96 -3.59 -12.14
C ILE A 227 -15.83 -4.01 -10.96
N ILE A 228 -15.73 -3.30 -9.84
CA ILE A 228 -16.55 -3.59 -8.66
C ILE A 228 -18.04 -3.48 -8.99
N ALA A 229 -18.47 -2.39 -9.65
CA ALA A 229 -19.86 -2.19 -10.01
C ALA A 229 -20.39 -3.27 -10.97
N THR A 230 -19.60 -3.68 -11.97
CA THR A 230 -20.02 -4.72 -12.92
C THR A 230 -20.06 -6.11 -12.29
N CYS A 231 -19.15 -6.43 -11.37
CA CYS A 231 -19.23 -7.65 -10.57
C CYS A 231 -20.47 -7.68 -9.66
N MET A 232 -20.79 -6.55 -9.01
CA MET A 232 -21.95 -6.46 -8.11
C MET A 232 -23.29 -6.47 -8.85
N ALA A 233 -23.33 -5.94 -10.08
CA ALA A 233 -24.50 -5.96 -10.96
C ALA A 233 -24.63 -7.23 -11.81
N ASP A 234 -23.74 -8.21 -11.62
CA ASP A 234 -23.65 -9.46 -12.39
C ASP A 234 -23.59 -9.28 -13.92
N GLN A 235 -23.00 -8.17 -14.39
CA GLN A 235 -22.85 -7.84 -15.81
C GLN A 235 -21.62 -8.54 -16.41
N LYS A 236 -21.65 -9.87 -16.42
CA LYS A 236 -20.56 -10.74 -16.88
C LYS A 236 -20.16 -10.46 -18.34
N ASP A 237 -21.12 -10.12 -19.19
CA ASP A 237 -20.95 -9.71 -20.58
C ASP A 237 -20.00 -8.50 -20.75
N LYS A 238 -20.04 -7.55 -19.82
CA LYS A 238 -19.13 -6.39 -19.80
C LYS A 238 -17.85 -6.67 -19.02
N LEU A 239 -17.93 -7.46 -17.95
CA LEU A 239 -16.80 -7.76 -17.08
C LEU A 239 -15.67 -8.48 -17.82
N TRP A 240 -15.97 -9.55 -18.56
CA TRP A 240 -14.92 -10.37 -19.18
C TRP A 240 -14.09 -9.61 -20.22
N PRO A 241 -14.68 -8.83 -21.15
CA PRO A 241 -13.90 -7.98 -22.05
C PRO A 241 -13.02 -6.96 -21.33
N MET A 242 -13.47 -6.41 -20.19
CA MET A 242 -12.65 -5.48 -19.39
C MET A 242 -11.45 -6.19 -18.77
N LEU A 243 -11.66 -7.35 -18.15
CA LEU A 243 -10.58 -8.14 -17.54
C LEU A 243 -9.56 -8.60 -18.59
N GLN A 244 -10.02 -8.98 -19.79
CA GLN A 244 -9.13 -9.35 -20.88
C GLN A 244 -8.23 -8.19 -21.32
N LYS A 245 -8.75 -6.95 -21.39
CA LYS A 245 -7.95 -5.74 -21.70
C LYS A 245 -6.93 -5.38 -20.63
N LEU A 246 -7.14 -5.87 -19.41
CA LEU A 246 -6.24 -5.73 -18.27
C LEU A 246 -5.28 -6.92 -18.15
N GLY A 247 -5.38 -7.94 -19.02
CA GLY A 247 -4.55 -9.13 -18.97
C GLY A 247 -4.91 -10.10 -17.84
N VAL A 248 -6.11 -9.99 -17.26
CA VAL A 248 -6.56 -10.83 -16.14
C VAL A 248 -7.31 -12.04 -16.69
N SER A 249 -6.79 -13.24 -16.40
CA SER A 249 -7.44 -14.51 -16.72
C SER A 249 -8.00 -15.19 -15.47
N MET A 250 -9.22 -15.72 -15.56
CA MET A 250 -9.88 -16.45 -14.48
C MET A 250 -10.20 -17.88 -14.89
N LYS A 251 -10.20 -18.80 -13.91
CA LYS A 251 -10.57 -20.20 -14.09
C LYS A 251 -12.08 -20.35 -14.32
N SER A 252 -12.51 -21.50 -14.83
CA SER A 252 -13.92 -21.76 -15.19
C SER A 252 -14.86 -21.73 -13.99
N ASP A 253 -14.46 -22.35 -12.88
CA ASP A 253 -15.17 -22.36 -11.60
C ASP A 253 -15.31 -20.95 -11.00
N GLU A 254 -14.26 -20.13 -11.10
CA GLU A 254 -14.28 -18.76 -10.60
C GLU A 254 -15.26 -17.85 -11.36
N LYS A 255 -15.54 -18.16 -12.64
CA LYS A 255 -16.49 -17.41 -13.48
C LYS A 255 -17.95 -17.69 -13.10
N GLU A 256 -18.22 -18.78 -12.40
CA GLU A 256 -19.57 -19.13 -11.93
C GLU A 256 -19.97 -18.31 -10.69
N LEU A 257 -19.00 -17.79 -9.94
CA LEU A 257 -19.24 -16.90 -8.80
C LEU A 257 -20.08 -15.68 -9.20
N VAL A 258 -20.78 -15.11 -8.22
CA VAL A 258 -21.64 -13.94 -8.37
C VAL A 258 -21.46 -12.94 -7.23
N GLY A 259 -21.83 -11.68 -7.48
CA GLY A 259 -21.85 -10.61 -6.49
C GLY A 259 -20.52 -10.43 -5.76
N LYS A 260 -20.57 -10.39 -4.42
CA LYS A 260 -19.39 -10.12 -3.57
C LYS A 260 -18.31 -11.20 -3.69
N ALA A 261 -18.67 -12.46 -3.91
CA ALA A 261 -17.71 -13.55 -4.08
C ALA A 261 -16.92 -13.40 -5.38
N LEU A 262 -17.62 -13.08 -6.48
CA LEU A 262 -16.98 -12.78 -7.77
C LEU A 262 -16.07 -11.56 -7.68
N MET A 263 -16.58 -10.45 -7.12
CA MET A 263 -15.81 -9.23 -6.94
C MET A 263 -14.51 -9.50 -6.17
N LYS A 264 -14.61 -10.21 -5.04
CA LYS A 264 -13.44 -10.57 -4.23
C LYS A 264 -12.41 -11.34 -5.06
N ARG A 265 -12.84 -12.37 -5.80
CA ARG A 265 -11.92 -13.21 -6.59
C ARG A 265 -11.28 -12.47 -7.76
N VAL A 266 -12.07 -11.65 -8.46
CA VAL A 266 -11.59 -10.79 -9.56
C VAL A 266 -10.52 -9.83 -9.05
N MET A 267 -10.79 -9.12 -7.96
CA MET A 267 -9.85 -8.14 -7.41
C MET A 267 -8.57 -8.80 -6.87
N GLN A 268 -8.68 -9.96 -6.23
CA GLN A 268 -7.51 -10.74 -5.79
C GLN A 268 -6.63 -11.21 -6.93
N THR A 269 -7.21 -11.47 -8.10
CA THR A 269 -6.47 -11.93 -9.28
C THR A 269 -5.84 -10.74 -10.01
N TRP A 270 -6.54 -9.61 -10.06
CA TRP A 270 -6.06 -8.43 -10.76
C TRP A 270 -5.02 -7.63 -9.96
N LEU A 271 -5.26 -7.42 -8.66
CA LEU A 271 -4.41 -6.62 -7.77
C LEU A 271 -4.13 -7.40 -6.47
N PRO A 272 -3.36 -8.49 -6.50
CA PRO A 272 -3.07 -9.29 -5.31
C PRO A 272 -2.39 -8.45 -4.22
N THR A 273 -2.91 -8.49 -2.99
CA THR A 273 -2.32 -7.73 -1.87
C THR A 273 -0.86 -8.08 -1.62
N ALA A 274 -0.51 -9.36 -1.71
CA ALA A 274 0.85 -9.84 -1.46
C ALA A 274 1.86 -9.14 -2.37
N ASN A 275 1.58 -9.09 -3.69
CA ASN A 275 2.49 -8.49 -4.65
C ASN A 275 2.74 -7.02 -4.35
N ALA A 276 1.67 -6.23 -4.13
CA ALA A 276 1.80 -4.80 -3.89
C ALA A 276 2.55 -4.48 -2.58
N LEU A 277 2.23 -5.18 -1.49
CA LEU A 277 2.84 -4.91 -0.19
C LEU A 277 4.27 -5.46 -0.10
N LEU A 278 4.53 -6.68 -0.61
CA LEU A 278 5.87 -7.26 -0.61
C LEU A 278 6.83 -6.48 -1.50
N GLU A 279 6.40 -6.08 -2.69
CA GLU A 279 7.17 -5.20 -3.57
C GLU A 279 7.51 -3.88 -2.86
N MET A 280 6.53 -3.21 -2.25
CA MET A 280 6.74 -1.98 -1.50
C MET A 280 7.75 -2.17 -0.36
N MET A 281 7.61 -3.23 0.43
CA MET A 281 8.52 -3.52 1.55
C MET A 281 9.95 -3.77 1.07
N ILE A 282 10.12 -4.58 0.03
CA ILE A 282 11.43 -4.90 -0.55
C ILE A 282 12.12 -3.63 -1.09
N PHE A 283 11.35 -2.75 -1.73
CA PHE A 283 11.88 -1.53 -2.34
C PHE A 283 12.30 -0.47 -1.34
N HIS A 284 11.56 -0.34 -0.24
CA HIS A 284 11.64 0.85 0.62
C HIS A 284 12.11 0.57 2.04
N LEU A 285 11.94 -0.66 2.56
CA LEU A 285 12.45 -1.00 3.88
C LEU A 285 13.93 -1.40 3.80
N PRO A 286 14.75 -1.00 4.79
CA PRO A 286 16.16 -1.33 4.81
C PRO A 286 16.36 -2.81 5.16
N SER A 287 17.41 -3.42 4.61
CA SER A 287 17.88 -4.70 5.11
C SER A 287 18.48 -4.54 6.52
N PRO A 288 18.56 -5.60 7.34
CA PRO A 288 19.22 -5.55 8.63
C PRO A 288 20.65 -4.99 8.53
N ALA A 289 21.41 -5.42 7.53
CA ALA A 289 22.78 -4.93 7.30
C ALA A 289 22.85 -3.41 7.05
N LYS A 290 21.82 -2.82 6.43
CA LYS A 290 21.72 -1.36 6.21
C LYS A 290 21.22 -0.66 7.47
N ALA A 291 20.21 -1.22 8.15
CA ALA A 291 19.59 -0.64 9.33
C ALA A 291 20.57 -0.55 10.51
N GLN A 292 21.34 -1.61 10.74
CA GLN A 292 22.30 -1.68 11.86
C GLN A 292 23.39 -0.60 11.77
N LYS A 293 23.73 -0.08 10.57
CA LYS A 293 24.71 1.01 10.41
C LYS A 293 24.34 2.29 11.18
N TYR A 294 23.06 2.53 11.44
CA TYR A 294 22.58 3.70 12.18
C TYR A 294 21.81 3.37 13.46
N ARG A 295 21.50 2.09 13.72
CA ARG A 295 20.77 1.64 14.93
C ARG A 295 21.64 1.05 16.03
N VAL A 296 22.83 0.55 15.71
CA VAL A 296 23.68 -0.17 16.69
C VAL A 296 24.01 0.68 17.92
N GLU A 297 24.28 1.98 17.75
CA GLU A 297 24.61 2.87 18.87
C GLU A 297 23.46 3.04 19.87
N GLU A 298 22.22 2.90 19.41
CA GLU A 298 21.03 3.00 20.25
C GLU A 298 20.70 1.66 20.93
N LEU A 299 20.91 0.56 20.22
CA LEU A 299 20.66 -0.80 20.71
C LEU A 299 21.72 -1.27 21.73
N VAL A 300 22.98 -0.88 21.55
CA VAL A 300 24.10 -1.36 22.38
C VAL A 300 24.60 -0.25 23.30
N ARG A 301 24.30 -0.35 24.60
CA ARG A 301 24.69 0.63 25.63
C ARG A 301 26.16 0.52 26.11
N GLY A 302 27.07 0.02 25.26
CA GLY A 302 28.48 -0.19 25.58
C GLY A 302 29.40 0.28 24.44
N PRO A 303 30.73 0.39 24.67
CA PRO A 303 31.64 0.90 23.66
C PRO A 303 31.62 0.01 22.40
N THR A 304 31.25 0.60 21.27
CA THR A 304 31.41 0.04 19.92
C THR A 304 32.90 0.02 19.59
N ARG A 305 33.52 -1.16 19.68
CA ARG A 305 34.91 -1.38 19.24
C ARG A 305 34.99 -1.77 17.77
#